data_AF-A0A7R9QQI6-F1
#
_entry.id   AF-A0A7R9QQI6-F1
#
_cell.length_a   1.000
_cell.length_b   1.000
_cell.length_c   1.000
_cell.angle_alpha   90.00
_cell.angle_beta   90.00
_cell.angle_gamma   90.00
#
_symmetry.space_group_name_H-M   'P 1'
#
loop_
_entity.id
_entity.type
_entity.pdbx_description
1 polymer ?
#
loop_
_entity_poly.entity_id
_entity_poly.type
_entity_poly.pdbx_seq_one_letter_code
_entity_poly.pdbx_strand_id
1 'polypeptide(L)'
;MNSITIEILLICVIVGIVGVWGRPHCEISEASADECGKRLMFIGEQTTGLPKNDDELKTRCGQVNEGLDCLKKYSKTCLDPFATQIMNIVIKNGDKLEAKYCKTDSERKKLLDALQCAQGSDLGPLHLCMEKFVVQMEHLAGVTGDHRIPATCCSF
;
A
#
# COMPACT_ATOMS: atom_id res chain seq x y z
N MET A 1 -30.72 -44.03 -19.12
CA MET A 1 -29.72 -42.95 -19.03
C MET A 1 -30.49 -41.71 -18.59
N ASN A 2 -30.37 -41.33 -17.32
CA ASN A 2 -31.40 -40.54 -16.64
C ASN A 2 -31.15 -39.04 -16.86
N SER A 3 -32.22 -38.27 -17.01
CA SER A 3 -32.17 -36.80 -17.23
C SER A 3 -31.31 -36.07 -16.18
N ILE A 4 -31.25 -36.60 -14.96
CA ILE A 4 -30.45 -36.07 -13.84
C ILE A 4 -28.93 -36.18 -14.09
N THR A 5 -28.45 -37.23 -14.78
CA THR A 5 -27.01 -37.37 -15.08
C THR A 5 -26.52 -36.34 -16.10
N ILE A 6 -27.39 -35.82 -16.96
CA ILE A 6 -27.04 -34.80 -17.97
C ILE A 6 -26.94 -33.42 -17.32
N GLU A 7 -27.86 -33.07 -16.42
CA GLU A 7 -27.85 -31.82 -15.65
C GLU A 7 -26.58 -31.71 -14.78
N ILE A 8 -26.18 -32.79 -14.09
CA ILE A 8 -24.98 -32.80 -13.25
C ILE A 8 -23.71 -32.62 -14.09
N LEU A 9 -23.62 -33.25 -15.27
CA LEU A 9 -22.49 -33.08 -16.17
C LEU A 9 -22.40 -31.65 -16.71
N LEU A 10 -23.53 -31.01 -17.05
CA LEU A 10 -23.56 -29.62 -17.47
C LEU A 10 -23.08 -28.67 -16.37
N ILE A 11 -23.49 -28.88 -15.13
CA ILE A 11 -23.03 -28.08 -13.97
C ILE A 11 -21.51 -28.27 -13.77
N CYS A 12 -21.00 -29.50 -13.84
CA CYS A 12 -19.56 -29.77 -13.70
C CYS A 12 -18.72 -29.14 -14.83
N VAL A 13 -19.23 -29.12 -16.07
CA VAL A 13 -18.56 -28.47 -17.21
C VAL A 13 -18.55 -26.96 -17.05
N ILE A 14 -19.66 -26.36 -16.61
CA ILE A 14 -19.73 -24.92 -16.34
C ILE A 14 -18.74 -24.57 -15.23
N VAL A 15 -18.76 -25.27 -14.09
CA VAL A 15 -17.86 -25.02 -12.95
C VAL A 15 -16.39 -25.26 -13.33
N GLY A 16 -16.10 -26.25 -14.19
CA GLY A 16 -14.75 -26.50 -14.71
C GLY A 16 -14.22 -25.38 -15.61
N ILE A 17 -15.09 -24.74 -16.41
CA ILE A 17 -14.73 -23.60 -17.26
C ILE A 17 -14.56 -22.32 -16.41
N VAL A 18 -15.37 -22.12 -15.35
CA VAL A 18 -15.18 -20.97 -14.44
C VAL A 18 -14.01 -21.16 -13.47
N GLY A 19 -13.40 -22.34 -13.39
CA GLY A 19 -12.26 -22.62 -12.51
C GLY A 19 -10.89 -22.22 -13.07
N VAL A 20 -10.82 -21.83 -14.36
CA VAL A 20 -9.57 -21.45 -15.04
C VAL A 20 -9.60 -19.96 -15.38
N TRP A 21 -9.80 -19.11 -14.39
CA TRP A 21 -9.35 -17.72 -14.51
C TRP A 21 -7.90 -17.68 -14.03
N GLY A 22 -6.98 -17.74 -15.00
CA GLY A 22 -5.57 -17.47 -14.75
C GLY A 22 -5.42 -16.13 -14.02
N ARG A 23 -4.44 -16.05 -13.11
CA ARG A 23 -4.14 -14.82 -12.38
C ARG A 23 -4.07 -13.65 -13.38
N PRO A 24 -4.76 -12.52 -13.13
CA PRO A 24 -4.68 -11.37 -14.01
C PRO A 24 -3.21 -11.05 -14.28
N HIS A 25 -2.86 -10.88 -15.56
CA HIS A 25 -1.52 -10.51 -15.95
C HIS A 25 -1.22 -9.14 -15.32
N CYS A 26 -0.39 -9.14 -14.27
CA CYS A 26 -0.09 -7.95 -13.51
C CYS A 26 0.86 -7.07 -14.31
N GLU A 27 0.35 -5.94 -14.83
CA GLU A 27 1.14 -4.96 -15.60
C GLU A 27 2.13 -4.17 -14.72
N ILE A 28 1.89 -4.11 -13.41
CA ILE A 28 2.66 -3.30 -12.46
C ILE A 28 3.60 -4.21 -11.68
N SER A 29 4.90 -4.07 -11.87
CA SER A 29 5.88 -4.82 -11.07
C SER A 29 5.79 -4.48 -9.58
N GLU A 30 6.19 -5.41 -8.72
CA GLU A 30 6.31 -5.18 -7.28
C GLU A 30 7.20 -3.97 -6.98
N ALA A 31 8.34 -3.85 -7.68
CA ALA A 31 9.22 -2.68 -7.58
C ALA A 31 8.52 -1.35 -7.91
N SER A 32 7.61 -1.33 -8.88
CA SER A 32 6.82 -0.14 -9.22
C SER A 32 5.79 0.17 -8.13
N ALA A 33 5.17 -0.85 -7.54
CA ALA A 33 4.26 -0.68 -6.42
C ALA A 33 4.98 -0.13 -5.17
N ASP A 34 6.21 -0.57 -4.91
CA ASP A 34 7.05 -0.05 -3.82
C ASP A 34 7.38 1.43 -4.01
N GLU A 35 7.75 1.84 -5.23
CA GLU A 35 7.95 3.25 -5.57
C GLU A 35 6.69 4.09 -5.34
N CYS A 36 5.50 3.53 -5.61
CA CYS A 36 4.24 4.20 -5.30
C CYS A 36 4.00 4.31 -3.78
N GLY A 37 4.38 3.30 -3.00
CA GLY A 37 4.32 3.33 -1.54
C GLY A 37 5.22 4.40 -0.92
N LYS A 38 6.43 4.61 -1.45
CA LYS A 38 7.37 5.65 -0.98
C LYS A 38 6.77 7.06 -1.04
N ARG A 39 5.92 7.34 -2.03
CA ARG A 39 5.25 8.65 -2.16
C ARG A 39 4.24 8.94 -1.05
N LEU A 40 3.74 7.91 -0.36
CA LEU A 40 2.76 8.10 0.72
C LEU A 40 3.37 8.63 2.02
N MET A 41 4.64 8.34 2.29
CA MET A 41 5.27 8.66 3.57
C MET A 41 6.28 9.79 3.43
N PHE A 42 6.19 10.81 4.31
CA PHE A 42 7.23 11.84 4.43
C PHE A 42 8.60 11.27 4.81
N ILE A 43 8.62 10.05 5.34
CA ILE A 43 9.78 9.36 5.88
C ILE A 43 9.96 8.08 5.08
N GLY A 44 11.07 7.97 4.35
CA GLY A 44 11.40 6.78 3.55
C GLY A 44 12.25 7.11 2.33
N GLU A 45 12.14 8.34 1.83
CA GLU A 45 13.00 8.87 0.79
C GLU A 45 13.97 9.88 1.42
N GLN A 46 15.26 9.52 1.53
CA GLN A 46 16.28 10.35 2.22
C GLN A 46 16.46 11.74 1.57
N THR A 47 16.01 11.91 0.33
CA THR A 47 16.12 13.16 -0.43
C THR A 47 14.92 14.10 -0.22
N THR A 48 13.79 13.60 0.30
CA THR A 48 12.59 14.43 0.50
C THR A 48 12.45 14.79 1.97
N GLY A 49 12.91 16.00 2.32
CA GLY A 49 12.67 16.58 3.64
C GLY A 49 11.20 16.91 3.88
N LEU A 50 10.88 17.25 5.13
CA LEU A 50 9.55 17.78 5.47
C LEU A 50 9.28 19.08 4.70
N PRO A 51 8.04 19.28 4.19
CA PRO A 51 7.69 20.49 3.48
C PRO A 51 7.80 21.70 4.41
N LYS A 52 8.44 22.76 3.91
CA LYS A 52 8.72 24.00 4.67
C LYS A 52 7.70 25.10 4.42
N ASN A 53 6.99 25.01 3.30
CA ASN A 53 6.02 26.00 2.86
C ASN A 53 4.81 25.34 2.18
N ASP A 54 3.77 26.13 1.92
CA ASP A 54 2.52 25.65 1.33
C ASP A 54 2.69 25.10 -0.09
N ASP A 55 3.63 25.64 -0.86
CA ASP A 55 3.87 25.18 -2.23
C ASP A 55 4.55 23.80 -2.24
N GLU A 56 5.56 23.59 -1.40
CA GLU A 56 6.16 22.27 -1.19
C GLU A 56 5.13 21.25 -0.68
N LEU A 57 4.24 21.68 0.23
CA LEU A 57 3.17 20.81 0.74
C LEU A 57 2.14 20.48 -0.36
N LYS A 58 1.77 21.43 -1.23
CA LYS A 58 0.90 21.17 -2.39
C LYS A 58 1.53 20.18 -3.36
N THR A 59 2.81 20.36 -3.68
CA THR A 59 3.55 19.39 -4.50
C THR A 59 3.51 18.01 -3.86
N ARG A 60 3.72 17.94 -2.55
CA ARG A 60 3.67 16.67 -1.82
C ARG A 60 2.28 16.03 -1.84
N CYS A 61 1.21 16.82 -1.71
CA CYS A 61 -0.16 16.34 -1.84
C CYS A 61 -0.43 15.72 -3.21
N GLY A 62 0.09 16.32 -4.29
CA GLY A 62 0.03 15.73 -5.64
C GLY A 62 0.72 14.37 -5.71
N GLN A 63 1.95 14.27 -5.18
CA GLN A 63 2.71 13.00 -5.14
C GLN A 63 1.99 11.91 -4.34
N VAL A 64 1.39 12.26 -3.21
CA VAL A 64 0.59 11.32 -2.39
C VAL A 64 -0.62 10.83 -3.18
N ASN A 65 -1.35 11.73 -3.84
CA ASN A 65 -2.50 11.35 -4.65
C ASN A 65 -2.11 10.41 -5.81
N GLU A 66 -1.02 10.71 -6.52
CA GLU A 66 -0.48 9.83 -7.56
C GLU A 66 -0.07 8.45 -7.01
N GLY A 67 0.55 8.42 -5.82
CA GLY A 67 0.91 7.18 -5.14
C GLY A 67 -0.32 6.35 -4.77
N LEU A 68 -1.37 6.98 -4.24
CA LEU A 68 -2.63 6.31 -3.90
C LEU A 68 -3.31 5.72 -5.14
N ASP A 69 -3.32 6.45 -6.26
CA ASP A 69 -3.92 5.96 -7.51
C ASP A 69 -3.14 4.79 -8.11
N CYS A 70 -1.81 4.83 -8.05
CA CYS A 70 -0.98 3.70 -8.44
C CYS A 70 -1.26 2.46 -7.58
N LEU A 71 -1.31 2.60 -6.25
CA LEU A 71 -1.60 1.50 -5.34
C LEU A 71 -3.02 0.97 -5.52
N LYS A 72 -4.00 1.82 -5.84
CA LYS A 72 -5.37 1.38 -6.24
C LYS A 72 -5.33 0.50 -7.47
N LYS A 73 -4.53 0.84 -8.49
CA LYS A 73 -4.39 0.01 -9.69
C LYS A 73 -3.75 -1.33 -9.33
N TYR A 74 -2.61 -1.32 -8.62
CA TYR A 74 -1.91 -2.53 -8.18
C TYR A 74 -2.79 -3.45 -7.33
N SER A 75 -3.50 -2.91 -6.35
CA SER A 75 -4.42 -3.65 -5.46
C SER A 75 -5.52 -4.38 -6.24
N LYS A 76 -6.03 -3.78 -7.32
CA LYS A 76 -7.10 -4.34 -8.14
C LYS A 76 -6.62 -5.38 -9.14
N THR A 77 -5.41 -5.23 -9.68
CA THR A 77 -4.93 -6.04 -10.81
C THR A 77 -3.93 -7.12 -10.44
N CYS A 78 -3.27 -7.00 -9.28
CA CYS A 78 -2.10 -7.82 -8.96
C CYS A 78 -2.20 -8.60 -7.64
N LEU A 79 -3.06 -8.15 -6.71
CA LEU A 79 -3.20 -8.79 -5.41
C LEU A 79 -4.33 -9.83 -5.40
N ASP A 80 -4.13 -10.89 -4.61
CA ASP A 80 -5.18 -11.87 -4.30
C ASP A 80 -6.28 -11.21 -3.45
N PRO A 81 -7.53 -11.74 -3.46
CA PRO A 81 -8.68 -11.07 -2.84
C PRO A 81 -8.50 -10.66 -1.37
N PHE A 82 -7.80 -11.47 -0.58
CA PHE A 82 -7.50 -11.13 0.82
C PHE A 82 -6.49 -9.97 0.92
N ALA A 83 -5.40 -10.02 0.15
CA ALA A 83 -4.41 -8.95 0.12
C ALA A 83 -5.00 -7.63 -0.40
N THR A 84 -5.90 -7.69 -1.40
CA THR A 84 -6.67 -6.54 -1.88
C THR A 84 -7.52 -5.91 -0.79
N GLN A 85 -8.18 -6.70 0.08
CA GLN A 85 -8.98 -6.15 1.18
C GLN A 85 -8.11 -5.38 2.17
N ILE A 86 -6.96 -5.94 2.57
CA ILE A 86 -6.02 -5.27 3.48
C ILE A 86 -5.48 -3.99 2.82
N MET A 87 -5.05 -4.06 1.56
CA MET A 87 -4.54 -2.91 0.83
C MET A 87 -5.59 -1.80 0.66
N ASN A 88 -6.86 -2.16 0.46
CA ASN A 88 -7.95 -1.18 0.37
C ASN A 88 -8.20 -0.43 1.68
N ILE A 89 -7.92 -1.05 2.84
CA ILE A 89 -7.98 -0.35 4.13
C ILE A 89 -6.90 0.73 4.19
N VAL A 90 -5.67 0.39 3.78
CA VAL A 90 -4.54 1.32 3.72
C VAL A 90 -4.85 2.48 2.78
N ILE A 91 -5.27 2.18 1.55
CA ILE A 91 -5.63 3.18 0.53
C ILE A 91 -6.74 4.10 1.03
N LYS A 92 -7.82 3.56 1.60
CA LYS A 92 -8.95 4.35 2.10
C LYS A 92 -8.54 5.29 3.23
N ASN A 93 -7.63 4.87 4.09
CA ASN A 93 -7.09 5.74 5.13
C ASN A 93 -6.16 6.80 4.54
N GLY A 94 -5.36 6.45 3.54
CA GLY A 94 -4.57 7.39 2.76
C GLY A 94 -5.42 8.48 2.11
N ASP A 95 -6.47 8.11 1.38
CA ASP A 95 -7.43 9.05 0.76
C ASP A 95 -8.05 9.99 1.81
N LYS A 96 -8.39 9.48 2.99
CA LYS A 96 -8.91 10.32 4.09
C LYS A 96 -7.88 11.31 4.63
N LEU A 97 -6.63 10.89 4.77
CA LEU A 97 -5.55 11.75 5.28
C LEU A 97 -5.18 12.81 4.25
N GLU A 98 -5.08 12.44 2.98
CA GLU A 98 -4.89 13.36 1.85
C GLU A 98 -6.03 14.39 1.85
N ALA A 99 -7.29 13.94 1.84
CA ALA A 99 -8.44 14.86 1.82
C ALA A 99 -8.52 15.75 3.07
N LYS A 100 -8.02 15.28 4.22
CA LYS A 100 -7.97 16.07 5.46
C LYS A 100 -6.93 17.18 5.37
N TYR A 101 -5.72 16.88 4.92
CA TYR A 101 -4.61 17.82 4.99
C TYR A 101 -4.40 18.63 3.72
N CYS A 102 -4.75 18.11 2.56
CA CYS A 102 -4.43 18.71 1.26
C CYS A 102 -5.55 19.59 0.68
N LYS A 103 -6.80 19.38 1.11
CA LYS A 103 -7.99 19.96 0.49
C LYS A 103 -8.18 21.46 0.69
N THR A 104 -7.79 22.00 1.84
CA THR A 104 -7.97 23.43 2.15
C THR A 104 -6.68 24.07 2.66
N ASP A 105 -6.53 25.36 2.35
CA ASP A 105 -5.39 26.17 2.79
C ASP A 105 -5.26 26.20 4.32
N SER A 106 -6.39 26.20 5.03
CA SER A 106 -6.42 26.19 6.50
C SER A 106 -5.87 24.90 7.11
N GLU A 107 -6.15 23.74 6.52
CA GLU A 107 -5.66 22.45 7.01
C GLU A 107 -4.19 22.24 6.63
N ARG A 108 -3.78 22.66 5.42
CA ARG A 108 -2.37 22.68 5.04
C ARG A 108 -1.54 23.56 5.98
N LYS A 109 -2.05 24.74 6.34
CA LYS A 109 -1.38 25.61 7.32
C LYS A 109 -1.25 24.95 8.69
N LYS A 110 -2.31 24.33 9.21
CA LYS A 110 -2.25 23.59 10.49
C LYS A 110 -1.22 22.46 10.45
N LEU A 111 -1.14 21.74 9.33
CA LEU A 111 -0.13 20.70 9.15
C LEU A 111 1.28 21.30 9.15
N LEU A 112 1.52 22.37 8.39
CA LEU A 112 2.82 23.06 8.38
C LEU A 112 3.21 23.56 9.78
N ASP A 113 2.27 24.15 10.51
CA ASP A 113 2.49 24.59 11.89
C ASP A 113 2.87 23.42 12.81
N ALA A 114 2.26 22.25 12.64
CA ALA A 114 2.64 21.04 13.38
C ALA A 114 4.03 20.49 12.96
N LEU A 115 4.37 20.61 11.68
CA LEU A 115 5.67 20.16 11.15
C LEU A 115 6.83 21.05 11.61
N GLN A 116 6.58 22.29 12.03
CA GLN A 116 7.62 23.17 12.61
C GLN A 116 8.34 22.53 13.79
N CYS A 117 7.65 21.70 14.60
CA CYS A 117 8.27 20.98 15.70
C CYS A 117 9.38 20.01 15.25
N ALA A 118 9.29 19.50 14.03
CA ALA A 118 10.28 18.59 13.44
C ALA A 118 11.24 19.31 12.48
N GLN A 119 11.01 20.59 12.16
CA GLN A 119 11.92 21.37 11.34
C GLN A 119 13.27 21.56 12.05
N GLY A 120 14.36 21.26 11.35
CA GLY A 120 15.71 21.33 11.91
C GLY A 120 16.12 20.14 12.78
N SER A 121 15.21 19.17 13.01
CA SER A 121 15.58 17.88 13.60
C SER A 121 16.27 17.00 12.56
N ASP A 122 17.28 16.25 13.00
CA ASP A 122 17.87 15.20 12.17
C ASP A 122 16.87 14.04 12.07
N LEU A 123 16.26 13.88 10.90
CA LEU A 123 15.36 12.77 10.59
C LEU A 123 16.11 11.51 10.17
N GLY A 124 17.44 11.56 10.05
CA GLY A 124 18.29 10.42 9.70
C GLY A 124 18.02 9.16 10.53
N PRO A 125 17.97 9.24 11.88
CA PRO A 125 17.62 8.09 12.72
C PRO A 125 16.23 7.51 12.43
N LEU A 126 15.27 8.36 12.07
CA LEU A 126 13.92 7.94 11.74
C LEU A 126 13.86 7.26 10.37
N HIS A 127 14.59 7.78 9.38
CA HIS A 127 14.76 7.12 8.07
C HIS A 127 15.42 5.74 8.23
N LEU A 128 16.50 5.64 9.01
CA LEU A 128 17.17 4.38 9.34
C LEU A 128 16.24 3.39 10.05
N CYS A 129 15.37 3.88 10.94
CA CYS A 129 14.38 3.06 11.61
C CYS A 129 13.38 2.48 10.60
N MET A 130 12.85 3.30 9.69
CA MET A 130 11.92 2.85 8.65
C MET A 130 12.57 1.88 7.66
N GLU A 131 13.83 2.12 7.28
CA GLU A 131 14.58 1.21 6.41
C GLU A 131 14.76 -0.17 7.07
N LYS A 132 15.18 -0.20 8.34
CA LYS A 132 15.28 -1.46 9.10
C LYS A 132 13.95 -2.17 9.22
N PHE A 133 12.86 -1.42 9.45
CA PHE A 133 11.51 -1.97 9.51
C PHE A 133 11.13 -2.67 8.20
N VAL A 134 11.40 -2.05 7.03
CA VAL A 134 11.13 -2.65 5.72
C VAL A 134 11.92 -3.94 5.53
N VAL A 135 13.24 -3.93 5.82
CA VAL A 135 14.10 -5.12 5.71
C VAL A 135 13.62 -6.25 6.63
N GLN A 136 13.17 -5.93 7.84
CA GLN A 136 12.59 -6.92 8.76
C GLN A 136 11.28 -7.51 8.22
N MET A 137 10.42 -6.69 7.63
CA MET A 137 9.17 -7.15 7.03
C MET A 137 9.42 -8.06 5.81
N GLU A 138 10.42 -7.75 4.99
CA GLU A 138 10.85 -8.61 3.89
C GLU A 138 11.38 -9.97 4.39
N HIS A 139 12.18 -9.96 5.45
CA HIS A 139 12.66 -11.19 6.08
C HIS A 139 11.50 -12.05 6.59
N LEU A 140 10.53 -11.42 7.27
CA LEU A 140 9.33 -12.09 7.78
C LEU A 140 8.41 -12.61 6.68
N ALA A 141 8.40 -11.97 5.51
CA ALA A 141 7.63 -12.45 4.36
C ALA A 141 8.12 -13.83 3.89
N GLY A 142 9.40 -14.14 4.07
CA GLY A 142 9.99 -15.45 3.78
C GLY A 142 9.73 -16.54 4.83
N VAL A 143 9.26 -16.19 6.03
CA VAL A 143 8.97 -17.16 7.10
C VAL A 143 7.65 -17.86 6.82
N THR A 144 7.69 -19.20 6.73
CA THR A 144 6.52 -20.04 6.45
C THR A 144 6.12 -20.91 7.65
N GLY A 145 4.89 -21.40 7.64
CA GLY A 145 4.38 -22.32 8.67
C GLY A 145 4.15 -21.68 10.05
N ASP A 146 4.17 -22.53 11.08
CA ASP A 146 3.80 -22.18 12.47
C ASP A 146 4.74 -21.16 13.12
N HIS A 147 5.90 -20.91 12.52
CA HIS A 147 6.88 -19.93 13.00
C HIS A 147 6.58 -18.50 12.59
N ARG A 148 5.59 -18.27 11.71
CA ARG A 148 5.30 -16.92 11.20
C ARG A 148 4.86 -15.95 12.30
N ILE A 149 4.00 -16.38 13.22
CA ILE A 149 3.56 -15.53 14.34
C ILE A 149 4.71 -15.29 15.34
N PRO A 150 5.40 -16.34 15.85
CA PRO A 150 6.55 -16.13 16.73
C PRO A 150 7.64 -15.26 16.11
N ALA A 151 7.96 -15.44 14.84
CA ALA A 151 8.98 -14.64 14.15
C ALA A 151 8.58 -13.17 14.07
N THR A 152 7.34 -12.86 13.68
CA THR A 152 6.84 -11.48 13.65
C THR A 152 6.86 -10.84 15.04
N CYS A 153 6.47 -11.58 16.08
CA CYS A 153 6.48 -11.08 17.45
C CYS A 153 7.90 -10.81 17.99
N CYS A 154 8.92 -11.49 17.49
CA CYS A 154 10.31 -11.37 17.97
C CYS A 154 11.20 -10.47 17.09
N SER A 155 10.66 -9.87 16.03
CA SER A 155 11.44 -9.07 15.06
C SER A 155 11.54 -7.57 15.41
N PHE A 156 10.72 -7.09 16.34
CA PHE A 156 10.65 -5.69 16.78
C PHE A 156 10.99 -5.58 18.26
#